data_AF-A0A928WB23-F1
#
_entry.id   AF-A0A928WB23-F1
#
_cell.length_a   1.000
_cell.length_b   1.000
_cell.length_c   1.000
_cell.angle_alpha   90.00
_cell.angle_beta   90.00
_cell.angle_gamma   90.00
#
_symmetry.space_group_name_H-M   'P 1'
#
loop_
_entity.id
_entity.type
_entity.pdbx_description
1 polymer ?
#
loop_
_entity_poly.entity_id
_entity_poly.type
_entity_poly.pdbx_seq_one_letter_code
_entity_poly.pdbx_strand_id
1 'polypeptide(L)'
;MKFDQALEKLPKRQAIILAQATAQENNWQWNKDIEIIFTACCDNLDLAPQLGGKNDDEKQVIAKWISKYWNAYNQRISTRVSNPPGTVADSIVKTIIATKLSHLNDRELSKIIYAHRLSMSAENILGLLLEEYLHNNLTDYGWYFAWGDTVKSVDFCHEDGRLLQIKNRSNSENSSSNKVRSGTEIEKWHRVNARTGKYMWENLNNKYATNKFSEEDFRSFVILTIKNNPGALAIEAENLWLDRTNKN
;
A
#
# COMPACT_ATOMS: atom_id res chain seq x y z
N MET A 1 20.55 12.08 12.69
CA MET A 1 19.35 12.04 13.53
C MET A 1 18.23 11.30 12.84
N LYS A 2 17.16 10.98 13.58
CA LYS A 2 15.93 10.40 13.03
C LYS A 2 14.95 11.50 12.58
N PHE A 3 14.00 11.13 11.73
CA PHE A 3 13.05 12.07 11.12
C PHE A 3 12.13 12.73 12.16
N ASP A 4 11.57 11.94 13.07
CA ASP A 4 10.80 12.44 14.23
C ASP A 4 11.61 13.45 15.07
N GLN A 5 12.88 13.16 15.33
CA GLN A 5 13.79 14.06 16.05
C GLN A 5 14.04 15.38 15.30
N ALA A 6 14.10 15.36 13.96
CA ALA A 6 14.25 16.57 13.17
C ALA A 6 12.98 17.44 13.23
N LEU A 7 11.81 16.81 13.18
CA LEU A 7 10.51 17.50 13.30
C LEU A 7 10.27 18.04 14.72
N GLU A 8 10.74 17.34 15.76
CA GLU A 8 10.63 17.80 17.15
C GLU A 8 11.48 19.06 17.41
N LYS A 9 12.64 19.17 16.76
CA LYS A 9 13.54 20.33 16.89
C LYS A 9 13.07 21.58 16.14
N LEU A 10 12.32 21.40 15.06
CA LEU A 10 11.92 22.49 14.18
C LEU A 10 10.45 22.85 14.44
N PRO A 11 10.13 24.14 14.67
CA PRO A 11 8.75 24.60 14.59
C PRO A 11 8.12 24.17 13.26
N LYS A 12 6.88 23.66 13.27
CA LYS A 12 6.16 23.15 12.08
C LYS A 12 6.36 23.99 10.82
N ARG A 13 6.18 25.31 10.94
CA ARG A 13 6.35 26.25 9.81
C ARG A 13 7.78 26.23 9.25
N GLN A 14 8.79 26.16 10.11
CA GLN A 14 10.19 26.08 9.68
C GLN A 14 10.50 24.73 9.04
N ALA A 15 9.94 23.64 9.57
CA ALA A 15 10.08 22.31 8.98
C ALA A 15 9.49 22.26 7.56
N ILE A 16 8.30 22.84 7.34
CA ILE A 16 7.66 22.92 6.01
C ILE A 16 8.50 23.76 5.05
N ILE A 17 8.99 24.95 5.47
CA ILE A 17 9.84 25.81 4.64
C ILE A 17 11.13 25.07 4.26
N LEU A 18 11.77 24.38 5.21
CA LEU A 18 12.97 23.60 4.95
C LEU A 18 12.69 22.45 3.99
N ALA A 19 11.56 21.74 4.13
CA ALA A 19 11.16 20.66 3.24
C ALA A 19 10.89 21.15 1.82
N GLN A 20 10.18 22.26 1.66
CA GLN A 20 9.93 22.89 0.36
C GLN A 20 11.23 23.32 -0.33
N ALA A 21 12.13 24.00 0.39
CA ALA A 21 13.44 24.37 -0.15
C ALA A 21 14.27 23.14 -0.53
N THR A 22 14.27 22.10 0.31
CA THR A 22 14.97 20.84 0.05
C THR A 22 14.41 20.13 -1.20
N ALA A 23 13.09 20.12 -1.38
CA ALA A 23 12.46 19.56 -2.57
C ALA A 23 12.91 20.31 -3.83
N GLN A 24 12.87 21.64 -3.80
CA GLN A 24 13.29 22.49 -4.92
C GLN A 24 14.75 22.27 -5.31
N GLU A 25 15.68 22.26 -4.35
CA GLU A 25 17.10 22.00 -4.61
C GLU A 25 17.38 20.63 -5.25
N ASN A 26 16.54 19.62 -4.93
CA ASN A 26 16.68 18.27 -5.46
C ASN A 26 15.79 18.00 -6.69
N ASN A 27 15.14 19.03 -7.25
CA ASN A 27 14.20 18.93 -8.38
C ASN A 27 13.00 18.01 -8.13
N TRP A 28 12.56 17.87 -6.88
CA TRP A 28 11.30 17.22 -6.53
C TRP A 28 10.16 18.23 -6.50
N GLN A 29 8.99 17.79 -6.94
CA GLN A 29 7.79 18.62 -6.82
C GLN A 29 7.39 18.75 -5.34
N TRP A 30 7.00 19.96 -4.94
CA TRP A 30 6.37 20.24 -3.66
C TRP A 30 4.97 20.80 -3.94
N ASN A 31 3.98 19.92 -3.89
CA ASN A 31 2.57 20.24 -4.14
C ASN A 31 1.75 20.04 -2.87
N LYS A 32 0.44 20.33 -2.95
CA LYS A 32 -0.48 20.20 -1.81
C LYS A 32 -0.46 18.78 -1.23
N ASP A 33 -0.41 17.74 -2.07
CA ASP A 33 -0.41 16.34 -1.63
C ASP A 33 0.72 16.06 -0.65
N ILE A 34 1.97 16.25 -1.06
CA ILE A 34 3.13 15.96 -0.21
C ILE A 34 3.19 16.89 1.01
N GLU A 35 2.74 18.14 0.89
CA GLU A 35 2.68 19.08 1.99
C GLU A 35 1.70 18.62 3.10
N ILE A 36 0.52 18.11 2.73
CA ILE A 36 -0.44 17.56 3.68
C ILE A 36 0.13 16.33 4.38
N ILE A 37 0.78 15.42 3.63
CA ILE A 37 1.40 14.22 4.22
C ILE A 37 2.56 14.59 5.17
N PHE A 38 3.38 15.58 4.79
CA PHE A 38 4.46 16.07 5.65
C PHE A 38 3.91 16.74 6.90
N THR A 39 2.86 17.55 6.75
CA THR A 39 2.16 18.22 7.84
C THR A 39 1.59 17.23 8.84
N ALA A 40 1.00 16.12 8.37
CA ALA A 40 0.51 15.06 9.25
C ALA A 40 1.62 14.47 10.13
N CYS A 41 2.85 14.35 9.62
CA CYS A 41 4.01 13.94 10.43
C CYS A 41 4.43 15.00 11.45
N CYS A 42 4.38 16.29 11.10
CA CYS A 42 4.65 17.37 12.04
C CYS A 42 3.65 17.40 13.19
N ASP A 43 2.38 17.14 12.90
CA ASP A 43 1.30 17.14 13.89
C ASP A 43 1.25 15.85 14.72
N ASN A 44 1.81 14.75 14.19
CA ASN A 44 1.81 13.43 14.82
C ASN A 44 3.20 12.78 14.75
N LEU A 45 4.13 13.26 15.59
CA LEU A 45 5.53 12.80 15.60
C LEU A 45 5.66 11.28 15.83
N ASP A 46 4.75 10.68 16.59
CA ASP A 46 4.72 9.24 16.86
C ASP A 46 4.33 8.41 15.62
N LEU A 47 3.68 9.02 14.64
CA LEU A 47 3.35 8.44 13.34
C LEU A 47 4.46 8.70 12.30
N ALA A 48 5.43 9.56 12.57
CA ALA A 48 6.55 9.79 11.68
C ALA A 48 7.37 8.49 11.46
N PRO A 49 7.80 8.19 10.22
CA PRO A 49 8.47 6.95 9.88
C PRO A 49 9.85 6.88 10.52
N GLN A 50 10.30 5.66 10.80
CA GLN A 50 11.64 5.42 11.33
C GLN A 50 12.67 5.55 10.20
N LEU A 51 13.07 6.79 9.93
CA LEU A 51 13.97 7.17 8.86
C LEU A 51 15.15 7.98 9.41
N GLY A 52 16.31 7.88 8.76
CA GLY A 52 17.52 8.64 9.11
C GLY A 52 18.64 7.80 9.72
N GLY A 53 19.86 8.32 9.61
CA GLY A 53 21.11 7.74 10.09
C GLY A 53 21.72 8.55 11.25
N LYS A 54 22.74 7.99 11.91
CA LYS A 54 23.38 8.61 13.09
C LYS A 54 23.86 10.04 12.81
N ASN A 55 24.43 10.27 11.62
CA ASN A 55 25.08 11.53 11.25
C ASN A 55 24.21 12.46 10.40
N ASP A 56 22.96 12.11 10.12
CA ASP A 56 22.09 12.98 9.32
C ASP A 56 21.75 14.27 10.10
N ASP A 57 21.75 15.40 9.41
CA ASP A 57 21.11 16.64 9.88
C ASP A 57 19.62 16.70 9.51
N GLU A 58 18.93 17.77 9.92
CA GLU A 58 17.50 18.00 9.66
C GLU A 58 17.19 17.99 8.15
N LYS A 59 18.01 18.66 7.35
CA LYS A 59 17.83 18.79 5.89
C LYS A 59 17.99 17.44 5.20
N GLN A 60 19.01 16.67 5.57
CA GLN A 60 19.32 15.36 5.01
C GLN A 60 18.22 14.35 5.32
N VAL A 61 17.70 14.32 6.54
CA VAL A 61 16.62 13.38 6.88
C VAL A 61 15.28 13.77 6.25
N ILE A 62 14.99 15.07 6.13
CA ILE A 62 13.83 15.56 5.36
C ILE A 62 13.98 15.20 3.87
N ALA A 63 15.16 15.37 3.27
CA ALA A 63 15.42 14.96 1.89
C ALA A 63 15.16 13.45 1.68
N LYS A 64 15.60 12.61 2.63
CA LYS A 64 15.30 11.16 2.59
C LYS A 64 13.81 10.88 2.66
N TRP A 65 13.05 11.64 3.47
CA TRP A 65 11.60 11.47 3.57
C TRP A 65 10.89 11.85 2.27
N ILE A 66 11.27 12.98 1.67
CA ILE A 66 10.73 13.44 0.37
C ILE A 66 11.06 12.43 -0.74
N SER A 67 12.32 11.95 -0.77
CA SER A 67 12.75 10.90 -1.69
C SER A 67 11.94 9.62 -1.51
N LYS A 68 11.69 9.20 -0.26
CA LYS A 68 10.86 8.02 0.05
C LYS A 68 9.43 8.18 -0.50
N TYR A 69 8.81 9.34 -0.32
CA TYR A 69 7.48 9.65 -0.88
C TYR A 69 7.47 9.51 -2.41
N TRP A 70 8.35 10.23 -3.10
CA TRP A 70 8.37 10.26 -4.57
C TRP A 70 8.81 8.94 -5.20
N ASN A 71 9.76 8.23 -4.58
CA ASN A 71 10.15 6.90 -5.05
C ASN A 71 8.96 5.94 -5.00
N ALA A 72 8.14 5.99 -3.94
CA ALA A 72 6.95 5.16 -3.84
C ALA A 72 5.86 5.56 -4.85
N TYR A 73 5.61 6.86 -5.04
CA TYR A 73 4.68 7.34 -6.07
C TYR A 73 5.10 6.91 -7.49
N ASN A 74 6.39 7.00 -7.80
CA ASN A 74 6.93 6.60 -9.11
C ASN A 74 6.93 5.09 -9.31
N GLN A 75 6.90 4.32 -8.23
CA GLN A 75 6.81 2.85 -8.21
C GLN A 75 5.43 2.35 -7.74
N ARG A 76 4.37 3.14 -7.96
CA ARG A 76 2.99 2.70 -7.70
C ARG A 76 2.60 1.52 -8.60
N ILE A 77 1.53 0.81 -8.26
CA ILE A 77 1.23 -0.48 -8.90
C ILE A 77 0.96 -0.35 -10.41
N SER A 78 0.43 0.79 -10.86
CA SER A 78 0.25 1.07 -12.29
C SER A 78 1.53 1.28 -13.10
N THR A 79 2.69 1.49 -12.46
CA THR A 79 3.96 1.77 -13.15
C THR A 79 5.09 0.79 -12.81
N ARG A 80 5.03 0.11 -11.66
CA ARG A 80 6.10 -0.77 -11.19
C ARG A 80 6.18 -2.09 -11.96
N VAL A 81 7.35 -2.69 -11.94
CA VAL A 81 7.55 -4.11 -12.22
C VAL A 81 7.69 -4.84 -10.89
N SER A 82 6.82 -5.82 -10.65
CA SER A 82 6.88 -6.66 -9.45
C SER A 82 7.91 -7.77 -9.62
N ASN A 83 8.55 -8.15 -8.53
CA ASN A 83 9.45 -9.29 -8.51
C ASN A 83 8.66 -10.57 -8.23
N PRO A 84 9.03 -11.72 -8.82
CA PRO A 84 8.50 -13.02 -8.41
C PRO A 84 8.76 -13.29 -6.92
N PRO A 85 7.94 -14.13 -6.27
CA PRO A 85 8.19 -14.53 -4.89
C PRO A 85 9.59 -15.15 -4.75
N GLY A 86 10.46 -14.53 -3.93
CA GLY A 86 11.82 -15.03 -3.68
C GLY A 86 11.89 -16.24 -2.74
N THR A 87 10.75 -16.70 -2.23
CA THR A 87 10.64 -17.82 -1.30
C THR A 87 10.38 -19.13 -2.03
N VAL A 88 11.02 -20.22 -1.62
CA VAL A 88 10.70 -21.58 -2.09
C VAL A 88 9.51 -22.13 -1.29
N ALA A 89 8.61 -22.89 -1.93
CA ALA A 89 7.50 -23.53 -1.23
C ALA A 89 8.00 -24.64 -0.29
N ASP A 90 7.40 -24.76 0.89
CA ASP A 90 7.72 -25.84 1.83
C ASP A 90 7.15 -27.17 1.31
N SER A 91 8.02 -28.17 1.14
CA SER A 91 7.66 -29.48 0.61
C SER A 91 6.67 -30.22 1.52
N ILE A 92 6.62 -29.92 2.82
CA ILE A 92 5.66 -30.56 3.73
C ILE A 92 4.22 -30.21 3.37
N VAL A 93 3.96 -29.02 2.80
CA VAL A 93 2.62 -28.61 2.37
C VAL A 93 2.12 -29.55 1.27
N LYS A 94 2.99 -29.91 0.32
CA LYS A 94 2.67 -30.90 -0.72
C LYS A 94 2.36 -32.27 -0.09
N THR A 95 3.17 -32.72 0.87
CA THR A 95 2.97 -34.00 1.57
C THR A 95 1.64 -34.05 2.33
N ILE A 96 1.28 -32.98 3.05
CA ILE A 96 0.01 -32.89 3.78
C ILE A 96 -1.18 -33.05 2.83
N ILE A 97 -1.17 -32.31 1.71
CA ILE A 97 -2.24 -32.37 0.71
C ILE A 97 -2.31 -33.76 0.08
N ALA A 98 -1.17 -34.32 -0.36
CA ALA A 98 -1.10 -35.64 -0.96
C ALA A 98 -1.59 -36.75 -0.01
N THR A 99 -1.27 -36.64 1.28
CA THR A 99 -1.71 -37.60 2.30
C THR A 99 -3.23 -37.55 2.48
N LYS A 100 -3.83 -36.35 2.47
CA LYS A 100 -5.28 -36.20 2.62
C LYS A 100 -6.05 -36.53 1.34
N LEU A 101 -5.48 -36.23 0.19
CA LEU A 101 -6.07 -36.39 -1.14
C LEU A 101 -5.19 -37.33 -1.98
N SER A 102 -5.16 -38.60 -1.58
CA SER A 102 -4.28 -39.63 -2.17
C SER A 102 -4.54 -39.97 -3.64
N HIS A 103 -5.64 -39.48 -4.21
CA HIS A 103 -5.95 -39.63 -5.63
C HIS A 103 -5.24 -38.59 -6.52
N LEU A 104 -4.69 -37.52 -5.94
CA LEU A 104 -3.99 -36.50 -6.72
C LEU A 104 -2.60 -36.99 -7.13
N ASN A 105 -2.26 -36.81 -8.39
CA ASN A 105 -0.92 -37.09 -8.89
C ASN A 105 0.05 -35.91 -8.65
N ASP A 106 1.34 -36.16 -8.88
CA ASP A 106 2.39 -35.15 -8.69
C ASP A 106 2.19 -33.87 -9.51
N ARG A 107 1.64 -33.98 -10.73
CA ARG A 107 1.38 -32.82 -11.58
C ARG A 107 0.25 -31.96 -11.02
N GLU A 108 -0.81 -32.57 -10.49
CA GLU A 108 -1.92 -31.87 -9.85
C GLU A 108 -1.47 -31.19 -8.56
N LEU A 109 -0.67 -31.87 -7.75
CA LEU A 109 -0.06 -31.30 -6.55
C LEU A 109 0.82 -30.09 -6.88
N SER A 110 1.68 -30.20 -7.91
CA SER A 110 2.50 -29.07 -8.37
C SER A 110 1.65 -27.90 -8.84
N LYS A 111 0.56 -28.15 -9.59
CA LYS A 111 -0.40 -27.10 -9.97
C LYS A 111 -0.98 -26.40 -8.73
N ILE A 112 -1.43 -27.14 -7.72
CA ILE A 112 -1.97 -26.55 -6.49
C ILE A 112 -0.94 -25.60 -5.84
N ILE A 113 0.32 -26.00 -5.74
CA ILE A 113 1.39 -25.16 -5.18
C ILE A 113 1.61 -23.89 -6.02
N TYR A 114 1.74 -24.00 -7.34
CA TYR A 114 1.90 -22.82 -8.20
C TYR A 114 0.68 -21.90 -8.19
N ALA A 115 -0.54 -22.44 -8.13
CA ALA A 115 -1.77 -21.65 -8.04
C ALA A 115 -1.83 -20.89 -6.71
N HIS A 116 -1.48 -21.54 -5.61
CA HIS A 116 -1.41 -20.89 -4.30
C HIS A 116 -0.41 -19.73 -4.31
N ARG A 117 0.80 -19.95 -4.83
CA ARG A 117 1.84 -18.91 -4.94
C ARG A 117 1.41 -17.74 -5.81
N LEU A 118 0.83 -18.02 -6.97
CA LEU A 118 0.29 -16.99 -7.85
C LEU A 118 -0.84 -16.20 -7.17
N SER A 119 -1.72 -16.89 -6.44
CA SER A 119 -2.81 -16.27 -5.69
C SER A 119 -2.27 -15.35 -4.58
N MET A 120 -1.23 -15.77 -3.83
CA MET A 120 -0.58 -14.91 -2.84
C MET A 120 0.02 -13.66 -3.49
N SER A 121 0.69 -13.79 -4.64
CA SER A 121 1.19 -12.62 -5.40
C SER A 121 0.06 -11.68 -5.81
N ALA A 122 -1.06 -12.22 -6.30
CA ALA A 122 -2.24 -11.45 -6.65
C ALA A 122 -2.88 -10.75 -5.44
N GLU A 123 -2.99 -11.45 -4.30
CA GLU A 123 -3.50 -10.89 -3.04
C GLU A 123 -2.62 -9.75 -2.51
N ASN A 124 -1.29 -9.86 -2.65
CA ASN A 124 -0.36 -8.82 -2.24
C ASN A 124 -0.55 -7.54 -3.07
N ILE A 125 -0.68 -7.66 -4.39
CA ILE A 125 -0.89 -6.47 -5.25
C ILE A 125 -2.32 -5.92 -5.16
N LEU A 126 -3.30 -6.73 -4.73
CA LEU A 126 -4.68 -6.30 -4.56
C LEU A 126 -4.80 -5.14 -3.55
N GLY A 127 -4.00 -5.16 -2.46
CA GLY A 127 -3.93 -4.04 -1.52
C GLY A 127 -3.44 -2.76 -2.19
N LEU A 128 -2.35 -2.85 -2.95
CA LEU A 128 -1.75 -1.72 -3.68
C LEU A 128 -2.71 -1.15 -4.74
N LEU A 129 -3.45 -2.03 -5.44
CA LEU A 129 -4.47 -1.63 -6.42
C LEU A 129 -5.63 -0.88 -5.75
N LEU A 130 -6.06 -1.33 -4.57
CA LEU A 130 -7.11 -0.66 -3.80
C LEU A 130 -6.66 0.73 -3.34
N GLU A 131 -5.44 0.82 -2.82
CA GLU A 131 -4.82 2.08 -2.39
C GLU A 131 -4.72 3.09 -3.56
N GLU A 132 -4.19 2.66 -4.71
CA GLU A 132 -4.08 3.54 -5.88
C GLU A 132 -5.45 3.93 -6.46
N TYR A 133 -6.42 3.02 -6.49
CA TYR A 133 -7.79 3.34 -6.88
C TYR A 133 -8.38 4.42 -5.96
N LEU A 134 -8.23 4.26 -4.64
CA LEU A 134 -8.73 5.23 -3.68
C LEU A 134 -8.00 6.56 -3.77
N HIS A 135 -6.69 6.59 -4.04
CA HIS A 135 -5.95 7.82 -4.32
C HIS A 135 -6.58 8.62 -5.46
N ASN A 136 -6.92 7.95 -6.56
CA ASN A 136 -7.50 8.62 -7.73
C ASN A 136 -8.91 9.20 -7.47
N ASN A 137 -9.60 8.76 -6.41
CA ASN A 137 -11.00 9.14 -6.14
C ASN A 137 -11.20 9.94 -4.86
N LEU A 138 -10.33 9.78 -3.86
CA LEU A 138 -10.46 10.44 -2.55
C LEU A 138 -9.81 11.83 -2.50
N THR A 139 -8.91 12.15 -3.44
CA THR A 139 -8.31 13.50 -3.56
C THR A 139 -9.37 14.59 -3.77
N ASP A 140 -10.44 14.30 -4.51
CA ASP A 140 -11.61 15.18 -4.68
C ASP A 140 -12.30 15.55 -3.35
N TYR A 141 -12.09 14.73 -2.32
CA TYR A 141 -12.68 14.86 -0.99
C TYR A 141 -11.63 15.24 0.06
N GLY A 142 -10.51 15.84 -0.35
CA GLY A 142 -9.49 16.38 0.56
C GLY A 142 -8.55 15.36 1.19
N TRP A 143 -8.61 14.09 0.77
CA TRP A 143 -7.71 13.03 1.25
C TRP A 143 -6.52 12.85 0.32
N TYR A 144 -5.33 12.83 0.90
CA TYR A 144 -4.07 12.65 0.19
C TYR A 144 -3.40 11.35 0.65
N PHE A 145 -2.75 10.64 -0.27
CA PHE A 145 -2.20 9.32 0.01
C PHE A 145 -0.75 9.40 0.50
N ALA A 146 -0.45 8.72 1.61
CA ALA A 146 0.86 8.68 2.26
C ALA A 146 1.80 7.68 1.57
N TRP A 147 2.22 8.01 0.34
CA TRP A 147 3.04 7.13 -0.49
C TRP A 147 4.27 6.58 0.27
N GLY A 148 4.42 5.26 0.23
CA GLY A 148 5.61 4.57 0.70
C GLY A 148 5.70 4.35 2.20
N ASP A 149 4.62 4.37 2.98
CA ASP A 149 4.68 4.33 4.46
C ASP A 149 5.49 5.52 4.99
N THR A 150 5.16 6.70 4.46
CA THR A 150 5.70 8.00 4.91
C THR A 150 4.98 8.53 6.14
N VAL A 151 3.85 7.93 6.52
CA VAL A 151 3.15 8.07 7.80
C VAL A 151 2.84 6.65 8.30
N LYS A 152 3.38 6.25 9.45
CA LYS A 152 3.26 4.87 9.95
C LYS A 152 1.80 4.53 10.23
N SER A 153 1.35 3.40 9.68
CA SER A 153 0.00 2.85 9.93
C SER A 153 -1.17 3.71 9.44
N VAL A 154 -0.89 4.71 8.59
CA VAL A 154 -1.89 5.60 7.98
C VAL A 154 -1.66 5.58 6.48
N ASP A 155 -2.74 5.41 5.72
CA ASP A 155 -2.67 5.36 4.26
C ASP A 155 -3.09 6.70 3.64
N PHE A 156 -4.03 7.41 4.28
CA PHE A 156 -4.50 8.72 3.82
C PHE A 156 -4.52 9.75 4.95
N CYS A 157 -4.15 10.99 4.62
CA CYS A 157 -4.30 12.15 5.50
C CYS A 157 -5.24 13.17 4.84
N HIS A 158 -6.18 13.69 5.60
CA HIS A 158 -7.10 14.73 5.14
C HIS A 158 -6.54 16.13 5.44
N GLU A 159 -6.93 17.12 4.65
CA GLU A 159 -6.51 18.53 4.83
C GLU A 159 -6.89 19.15 6.18
N ASP A 160 -7.85 18.56 6.90
CA ASP A 160 -8.28 18.97 8.25
C ASP A 160 -7.58 18.20 9.38
N GLY A 161 -6.62 17.32 9.05
CA GLY A 161 -5.85 16.54 10.02
C GLY A 161 -6.40 15.15 10.34
N ARG A 162 -7.56 14.75 9.79
CA ARG A 162 -8.05 13.36 9.95
C ARG A 162 -7.13 12.36 9.25
N LEU A 163 -7.03 11.17 9.82
CA LEU A 163 -6.18 10.08 9.33
C LEU A 163 -7.03 8.86 9.01
N LEU A 164 -6.69 8.16 7.93
CA LEU A 164 -7.43 7.00 7.45
C LEU A 164 -6.49 5.86 7.09
N GLN A 165 -6.83 4.67 7.57
CA GLN A 165 -6.20 3.41 7.22
C GLN A 165 -7.19 2.56 6.39
N ILE A 166 -6.70 2.06 5.26
CA ILE A 166 -7.41 1.20 4.33
C ILE A 166 -7.02 -0.24 4.57
N LYS A 167 -8.01 -1.14 4.46
CA LYS A 167 -7.81 -2.58 4.47
C LYS A 167 -8.57 -3.21 3.32
N ASN A 168 -8.02 -4.25 2.70
CA ASN A 168 -8.78 -5.01 1.71
C ASN A 168 -9.89 -5.86 2.38
N ARG A 169 -9.63 -6.39 3.58
CA ARG A 169 -10.61 -7.20 4.34
C ARG A 169 -10.72 -6.76 5.80
N SER A 170 -11.89 -6.98 6.41
CA SER A 170 -12.12 -6.60 7.81
C SER A 170 -11.28 -7.38 8.83
N ASN A 171 -10.72 -8.54 8.46
CA ASN A 171 -9.93 -9.41 9.33
C ASN A 171 -8.42 -9.34 9.04
N SER A 172 -7.95 -8.42 8.20
CA SER A 172 -6.53 -8.27 7.92
C SER A 172 -5.76 -7.55 9.05
N GLU A 173 -6.09 -7.85 10.31
CA GLU A 173 -5.32 -7.39 11.47
C GLU A 173 -4.04 -8.20 11.60
N ASN A 174 -2.91 -7.55 11.37
CA ASN A 174 -1.68 -7.89 12.06
C ASN A 174 -1.73 -7.28 13.46
N SER A 175 -1.28 -8.02 14.48
CA SER A 175 -1.25 -7.61 15.90
C SER A 175 -0.48 -6.30 16.16
N SER A 176 0.30 -5.81 15.19
CA SER A 176 0.98 -4.51 15.21
C SER A 176 0.05 -3.30 14.97
N SER A 177 -1.17 -3.50 14.45
CA SER A 177 -2.13 -2.44 14.09
C SER A 177 -3.12 -2.06 15.21
N ASN A 178 -3.06 -2.73 16.37
CA ASN A 178 -3.94 -2.49 17.52
C ASN A 178 -3.32 -1.61 18.62
N LYS A 179 -2.15 -1.00 18.36
CA LYS A 179 -1.65 0.05 19.25
C LYS A 179 -2.40 1.35 18.94
N VAL A 180 -3.49 1.58 19.66
CA VAL A 180 -4.06 2.92 19.86
C VAL A 180 -2.95 3.76 20.49
N ARG A 181 -2.30 4.60 19.68
CA ARG A 181 -1.23 5.50 20.14
C ARG A 181 -1.89 6.73 20.74
N SER A 182 -1.29 7.25 21.79
CA SER A 182 -1.82 8.32 22.63
C SER A 182 -2.30 9.53 21.82
N GLY A 183 -3.62 9.73 21.72
CA GLY A 183 -4.24 11.01 21.34
C GLY A 183 -4.72 11.18 19.90
N THR A 184 -4.40 10.28 18.97
CA THR A 184 -4.78 10.43 17.55
C THR A 184 -5.72 9.31 17.08
N GLU A 185 -6.94 9.68 16.67
CA GLU A 185 -7.92 8.76 16.11
C GLU A 185 -7.64 8.53 14.62
N ILE A 186 -7.27 7.30 14.25
CA ILE A 186 -7.10 6.87 12.86
C ILE A 186 -8.37 6.14 12.44
N GLU A 187 -9.12 6.72 11.50
CA GLU A 187 -10.28 6.07 10.88
C GLU A 187 -9.83 4.77 10.19
N LYS A 188 -10.65 3.71 10.28
CA LYS A 188 -10.39 2.45 9.57
C LYS A 188 -11.53 2.17 8.59
N TRP A 189 -11.19 1.99 7.31
CA TRP A 189 -12.13 1.51 6.30
C TRP A 189 -11.62 0.22 5.68
N HIS A 190 -12.53 -0.70 5.36
CA HIS A 190 -12.18 -1.94 4.69
C HIS A 190 -13.09 -2.22 3.50
N ARG A 191 -12.56 -2.76 2.41
CA ARG A 191 -13.34 -3.04 1.19
C ARG A 191 -14.34 -4.17 1.38
N VAL A 192 -13.92 -5.30 1.96
CA VAL A 192 -14.74 -6.51 2.10
C VAL A 192 -14.88 -6.92 3.57
N ASN A 193 -16.11 -7.14 4.03
CA ASN A 193 -16.34 -7.75 5.33
C ASN A 193 -16.03 -9.26 5.25
N ALA A 194 -15.07 -9.74 6.04
CA ALA A 194 -14.55 -11.09 5.92
C ALA A 194 -15.56 -12.19 6.31
N ARG A 195 -16.58 -11.87 7.11
CA ARG A 195 -17.60 -12.82 7.57
C ARG A 195 -18.79 -12.90 6.62
N THR A 196 -19.21 -11.76 6.08
CA THR A 196 -20.42 -11.67 5.24
C THR A 196 -20.14 -11.63 3.74
N GLY A 197 -18.90 -11.32 3.36
CA GLY A 197 -18.53 -11.06 1.96
C GLY A 197 -19.05 -9.72 1.41
N LYS A 198 -19.80 -8.93 2.20
CA LYS A 198 -20.35 -7.65 1.77
C LYS A 198 -19.22 -6.64 1.47
N TYR A 199 -19.37 -5.92 0.36
CA TYR A 199 -18.53 -4.77 0.03
C TYR A 199 -19.00 -3.51 0.78
N MET A 200 -18.04 -2.70 1.26
CA MET A 200 -18.32 -1.53 2.11
C MET A 200 -18.21 -0.18 1.38
N TRP A 201 -18.28 -0.18 0.05
CA TRP A 201 -18.25 1.03 -0.78
C TRP A 201 -19.36 2.04 -0.41
N GLU A 202 -20.51 1.52 0.00
CA GLU A 202 -21.67 2.30 0.48
C GLU A 202 -21.29 3.26 1.62
N ASN A 203 -20.33 2.90 2.48
CA ASN A 203 -19.87 3.78 3.56
C ASN A 203 -19.23 5.06 3.02
N LEU A 204 -18.42 4.96 1.95
CA LEU A 204 -17.79 6.13 1.31
C LEU A 204 -18.82 6.95 0.54
N ASN A 205 -19.72 6.27 -0.17
CA ASN A 205 -20.83 6.91 -0.89
C ASN A 205 -21.72 7.74 0.05
N ASN A 206 -22.12 7.17 1.19
CA ASN A 206 -22.92 7.87 2.19
C ASN A 206 -22.14 9.02 2.83
N LYS A 207 -20.85 8.81 3.16
CA LYS A 207 -20.00 9.84 3.79
C LYS A 207 -19.85 11.09 2.91
N TYR A 208 -19.78 10.91 1.59
CA TYR A 208 -19.55 12.01 0.63
C TYR A 208 -20.75 12.32 -0.25
N ALA A 209 -21.94 11.81 0.08
CA ALA A 209 -23.18 11.99 -0.67
C ALA A 209 -22.99 11.77 -2.19
N THR A 210 -22.38 10.64 -2.55
CA THR A 210 -21.97 10.28 -3.92
C THR A 210 -22.35 8.84 -4.25
N ASN A 211 -22.24 8.45 -5.52
CA ASN A 211 -22.37 7.06 -5.98
C ASN A 211 -21.14 6.57 -6.76
N LYS A 212 -20.02 7.32 -6.70
CA LYS A 212 -18.78 7.06 -7.45
C LYS A 212 -18.03 5.81 -6.99
N PHE A 213 -18.24 5.33 -5.76
CA PHE A 213 -17.50 4.20 -5.21
C PHE A 213 -18.28 2.91 -5.40
N SER A 214 -17.74 1.98 -6.18
CA SER A 214 -18.35 0.67 -6.38
C SER A 214 -17.29 -0.42 -6.62
N GLU A 215 -17.68 -1.68 -6.42
CA GLU A 215 -16.82 -2.81 -6.74
C GLU A 215 -16.62 -2.94 -8.26
N GLU A 216 -17.60 -2.51 -9.05
CA GLU A 216 -17.53 -2.55 -10.51
C GLU A 216 -16.48 -1.56 -11.06
N ASP A 217 -16.45 -0.35 -10.51
CA ASP A 217 -15.44 0.66 -10.86
C ASP A 217 -14.05 0.22 -10.41
N PHE A 218 -13.93 -0.32 -9.19
CA PHE A 218 -12.67 -0.88 -8.72
C PHE A 218 -12.19 -2.04 -9.61
N ARG A 219 -13.09 -2.96 -10.00
CA ARG A 219 -12.76 -4.07 -10.90
C ARG A 219 -12.31 -3.56 -12.27
N SER A 220 -12.97 -2.54 -12.80
CA SER A 220 -12.60 -1.90 -14.07
C SER A 220 -11.21 -1.27 -13.98
N PHE A 221 -10.91 -0.58 -12.89
CA PHE A 221 -9.58 -0.04 -12.61
C PHE A 221 -8.52 -1.13 -12.53
N VAL A 222 -8.79 -2.24 -11.84
CA VAL A 222 -7.85 -3.38 -11.73
C VAL A 222 -7.55 -3.97 -13.11
N ILE A 223 -8.59 -4.25 -13.90
CA ILE A 223 -8.43 -4.83 -15.24
C ILE A 223 -7.62 -3.90 -16.14
N LEU A 224 -7.93 -2.61 -16.14
CA LEU A 224 -7.22 -1.62 -16.96
C LEU A 224 -5.76 -1.49 -16.52
N THR A 225 -5.51 -1.42 -15.21
CA THR A 225 -4.16 -1.30 -14.65
C THR A 225 -3.29 -2.49 -15.02
N ILE A 226 -3.78 -3.72 -14.86
CA ILE A 226 -3.01 -4.93 -15.21
C ILE A 226 -2.82 -5.06 -16.73
N LYS A 227 -3.80 -4.64 -17.55
CA LYS A 227 -3.62 -4.63 -19.01
C LYS A 227 -2.55 -3.64 -19.47
N ASN A 228 -2.54 -2.45 -18.87
CA ASN A 228 -1.59 -1.39 -19.23
C ASN A 228 -0.20 -1.63 -18.64
N ASN A 229 -0.12 -2.29 -17.49
CA ASN A 229 1.12 -2.70 -16.86
C ASN A 229 1.06 -4.18 -16.44
N PRO A 230 1.27 -5.12 -17.37
CA PRO A 230 1.31 -6.55 -17.04
C PRO A 230 2.43 -6.90 -16.05
N GLY A 231 3.50 -6.09 -16.00
CA GLY A 231 4.60 -6.23 -15.04
C GLY A 231 4.20 -6.02 -13.58
N ALA A 232 3.01 -5.47 -13.32
CA ALA A 232 2.46 -5.32 -11.97
C ALA A 232 2.29 -6.67 -11.24
N LEU A 233 1.98 -7.75 -11.97
CA LEU A 233 1.90 -9.11 -11.43
C LEU A 233 3.04 -9.95 -11.99
N ALA A 234 4.05 -10.23 -11.16
CA ALA A 234 5.10 -11.16 -11.54
C ALA A 234 4.59 -12.60 -11.52
N ILE A 235 4.90 -13.34 -12.58
CA ILE A 235 4.65 -14.77 -12.68
C ILE A 235 6.02 -15.47 -12.75
N GLU A 236 6.19 -16.52 -11.94
CA GLU A 236 7.42 -17.31 -11.93
C GLU A 236 7.66 -17.95 -13.29
N ALA A 237 8.90 -17.94 -13.79
CA ALA A 237 9.22 -18.48 -15.11
C ALA A 237 8.88 -19.97 -15.24
N GLU A 238 9.01 -20.74 -14.15
CA GLU A 238 8.68 -22.16 -14.09
C GLU A 238 7.20 -22.45 -13.80
N ASN A 239 6.35 -21.42 -13.82
CA ASN A 239 4.93 -21.60 -13.59
C ASN A 239 4.31 -22.44 -14.71
N LEU A 240 3.66 -23.55 -14.33
CA LEU A 240 3.10 -24.55 -15.26
C LEU A 240 2.04 -24.00 -16.23
N TRP A 241 1.47 -22.82 -15.97
CA TRP A 241 0.50 -22.17 -16.84
C TRP A 241 1.12 -21.20 -17.86
N LEU A 242 2.42 -20.93 -17.78
CA LEU A 242 3.15 -20.20 -18.84
C LEU A 242 3.56 -21.10 -20.00
N ASP A 243 3.60 -22.42 -19.77
CA ASP A 243 3.92 -23.38 -20.82
C ASP A 243 2.78 -23.47 -21.84
N ARG A 244 2.93 -22.73 -22.94
CA ARG A 244 1.94 -22.61 -24.03
C ARG A 244 1.85 -23.86 -24.91
N THR A 245 2.56 -24.94 -24.59
CA THR A 245 2.51 -26.22 -25.31
C THR A 245 1.20 -26.98 -25.16
N ASN A 246 0.28 -26.52 -24.30
CA ASN A 246 -1.08 -27.06 -24.22
C ASN A 246 -2.10 -26.08 -24.84
N LYS A 247 -2.06 -25.91 -26.16
CA LYS A 247 -3.27 -25.66 -26.93
C LYS A 247 -3.78 -27.02 -27.40
N ASN A 248 -4.87 -27.46 -26.77
CA ASN A 248 -5.77 -28.58 -27.08
C ASN A 248 -5.30 -29.61 -28.12
#